data_AF-A0AA51XSF3-F1
#
_entry.id   AF-A0AA51XSF3-F1
#
_cell.length_a   1.000
_cell.length_b   1.000
_cell.length_c   1.000
_cell.angle_alpha   90.00
_cell.angle_beta   90.00
_cell.angle_gamma   90.00
#
_symmetry.space_group_name_H-M   'P 1'
#
loop_
_entity.id
_entity.type
_entity.pdbx_description
1 polymer ?
#
loop_
_entity_poly.entity_id
_entity_poly.type
_entity_poly.pdbx_seq_one_letter_code
_entity_poly.pdbx_strand_id
1 'polypeptide(L)'
;MQYEFRGGKIYQDGNEVYSVNTVQGSLGSRAVEITGQQTISIQRTGGVYKIMQNDMDMGSISRGLRMNYNGRNYSITAFSSDGMNRVSNLLSDGTKVGTITISGDSLIGVCDFMNDEVPLIIYLSLLSPYINRLGPQPGNMQNNRANMYRMSRGYLIASNLVFVLAIIFIFAGSFILPKSIVDSHYFLYIDYGVIVIAIALSYVIRFIGRKKYREQMAQKNDDMNNNL
;
A
#
# COMPACT_ATOMS: atom_id res chain seq x y z
N MET A 1 -22.96 -19.96 5.41
CA MET A 1 -22.39 -20.53 4.15
C MET A 1 -21.05 -19.88 3.89
N GLN A 2 -20.09 -20.60 3.29
CA GLN A 2 -18.73 -20.11 3.08
C GLN A 2 -18.40 -20.02 1.59
N TYR A 3 -17.74 -18.93 1.20
CA TYR A 3 -17.27 -18.64 -0.14
C TYR A 3 -15.78 -18.31 -0.11
N GLU A 4 -15.01 -18.81 -1.07
CA GLU A 4 -13.58 -18.53 -1.19
C GLU A 4 -13.30 -17.91 -2.56
N PHE A 5 -12.75 -16.71 -2.58
CA PHE A 5 -12.18 -16.11 -3.78
C PHE A 5 -10.72 -16.56 -3.94
N ARG A 6 -10.42 -17.16 -5.10
CA ARG A 6 -9.07 -17.55 -5.50
C ARG A 6 -8.91 -17.51 -7.03
N GLY A 7 -7.88 -16.82 -7.51
CA GLY A 7 -7.51 -16.84 -8.93
C GLY A 7 -8.58 -16.28 -9.88
N GLY A 8 -9.34 -15.27 -9.48
CA GLY A 8 -10.42 -14.70 -10.30
C GLY A 8 -11.73 -15.47 -10.24
N LYS A 9 -11.85 -16.47 -9.37
CA LYS A 9 -13.03 -17.32 -9.23
C LYS A 9 -13.49 -17.36 -7.78
N ILE A 10 -14.77 -17.63 -7.57
CA ILE A 10 -15.37 -17.81 -6.26
C ILE A 10 -15.90 -19.24 -6.17
N TYR A 11 -15.50 -19.91 -5.10
CA TYR A 11 -15.84 -21.29 -4.80
C TYR A 11 -16.76 -21.37 -3.59
N GLN A 12 -17.71 -22.29 -3.63
CA GLN A 12 -18.52 -22.71 -2.50
C GLN A 12 -18.34 -24.22 -2.33
N ASP A 13 -17.92 -24.66 -1.14
CA ASP A 13 -17.65 -26.08 -0.84
C ASP A 13 -16.74 -26.77 -1.88
N GLY A 14 -15.76 -26.02 -2.41
CA GLY A 14 -14.81 -26.51 -3.42
C GLY A 14 -15.28 -26.44 -4.87
N ASN A 15 -16.55 -26.13 -5.12
CA ASN A 15 -17.12 -25.99 -6.46
C ASN A 15 -17.13 -24.53 -6.90
N GLU A 16 -16.73 -24.27 -8.14
CA GLU A 16 -16.82 -22.92 -8.73
C GLU A 16 -18.28 -22.50 -8.88
N VAL A 17 -18.64 -21.37 -8.27
CA VAL A 17 -19.99 -20.79 -8.33
C VAL A 17 -20.04 -19.48 -9.10
N TYR A 18 -18.95 -18.71 -9.10
CA TYR A 18 -18.82 -17.48 -9.87
C TYR A 18 -17.40 -17.32 -10.43
N SER A 19 -17.29 -16.67 -11.57
CA SER A 19 -16.07 -16.16 -12.18
C SER A 19 -16.11 -14.64 -12.18
N VAL A 20 -14.99 -13.99 -11.88
CA VAL A 20 -14.85 -12.54 -11.71
C VAL A 20 -13.87 -12.01 -12.75
N ASN A 21 -14.40 -11.25 -13.70
CA ASN A 21 -13.61 -10.54 -14.70
C ASN A 21 -13.56 -9.04 -14.37
N THR A 22 -12.36 -8.47 -14.49
CA THR A 22 -12.18 -7.01 -14.38
C THR A 22 -11.89 -6.44 -15.75
N VAL A 23 -12.82 -5.64 -16.26
CA VAL A 23 -12.67 -4.99 -17.56
C VAL A 23 -12.15 -3.58 -17.32
N GLN A 24 -10.95 -3.29 -17.83
CA GLN A 24 -10.49 -1.90 -17.91
C GLN A 24 -11.22 -1.21 -19.05
N GLY A 25 -12.09 -0.26 -18.73
CA GLY A 25 -12.68 0.62 -19.73
C GLY A 25 -11.64 1.55 -20.35
N SER A 26 -11.92 2.03 -21.56
CA SER A 26 -11.07 2.92 -22.37
C SER A 26 -10.68 4.25 -21.69
N LEU A 27 -11.35 4.63 -20.60
CA LEU A 27 -11.12 5.85 -19.83
C LEU A 27 -10.66 5.59 -18.37
N GLY A 28 -10.15 4.39 -18.08
CA GLY A 28 -9.68 4.04 -16.72
C GLY A 28 -10.80 3.72 -15.72
N SER A 29 -12.06 3.71 -16.15
CA SER A 29 -13.19 3.16 -15.40
C SER A 29 -13.06 1.64 -15.34
N ARG A 30 -12.79 1.09 -14.15
CA ARG A 30 -12.85 -0.35 -13.91
C ARG A 30 -14.32 -0.77 -13.87
N ALA A 31 -14.71 -1.65 -14.77
CA ALA A 31 -15.92 -2.44 -14.65
C ALA A 31 -15.55 -3.81 -14.06
N VAL A 32 -16.41 -4.34 -13.21
CA VAL A 32 -16.29 -5.70 -12.67
C VAL A 32 -17.50 -6.48 -13.14
N GLU A 33 -17.27 -7.65 -13.69
CA GLU A 33 -18.29 -8.56 -14.14
C GLU A 33 -18.13 -9.88 -13.38
N ILE A 34 -19.22 -10.35 -12.78
CA ILE A 34 -19.28 -11.56 -11.98
C ILE A 34 -20.29 -12.47 -12.67
N THR A 35 -19.85 -13.58 -13.23
CA THR A 35 -20.68 -14.52 -14.00
C THR A 35 -20.73 -15.86 -13.30
N GLY A 36 -21.92 -16.42 -13.11
CA GLY A 36 -22.10 -17.70 -12.42
C GLY A 36 -23.56 -18.08 -12.35
N GLN A 37 -24.05 -18.42 -11.15
CA GLN A 37 -25.48 -18.62 -10.91
C GLN A 37 -26.32 -17.39 -11.30
N GLN A 38 -25.73 -16.21 -11.22
CA GLN A 38 -26.31 -14.93 -11.62
C GLN A 38 -25.23 -14.11 -12.31
N THR A 39 -25.63 -13.19 -13.19
CA THR A 39 -24.71 -12.25 -13.84
C THR A 39 -24.82 -10.91 -13.13
N ILE A 40 -23.73 -10.44 -12.52
CA ILE A 40 -23.66 -9.16 -11.83
C ILE A 40 -22.63 -8.29 -12.53
N SER A 41 -23.03 -7.10 -12.97
CA SER A 41 -22.10 -6.11 -13.52
C SER A 41 -22.04 -4.87 -12.65
N ILE A 42 -20.82 -4.40 -12.41
CA ILE A 42 -20.53 -3.23 -11.62
C ILE A 42 -19.82 -2.24 -12.53
N GLN A 43 -20.49 -1.13 -12.84
CA GLN A 43 -20.00 -0.15 -13.81
C GLN A 43 -19.97 1.25 -13.21
N ARG A 44 -18.92 2.01 -13.50
CA ARG A 44 -18.81 3.39 -13.03
C ARG A 44 -19.79 4.27 -13.79
N THR A 45 -20.74 4.86 -13.08
CA THR A 45 -21.69 5.84 -13.61
C THR A 45 -21.54 7.13 -12.82
N GLY A 46 -20.79 8.09 -13.39
CA GLY A 46 -20.44 9.34 -12.71
C GLY A 46 -19.57 9.14 -11.46
N GLY A 47 -20.09 9.55 -10.29
CA GLY A 47 -19.40 9.50 -9.00
C GLY A 47 -19.54 8.20 -8.21
N VAL A 48 -20.41 7.28 -8.68
CA VAL A 48 -20.73 6.01 -8.03
C VAL A 48 -20.53 4.83 -8.98
N TYR A 49 -20.51 3.61 -8.42
CA TYR A 49 -20.55 2.38 -9.21
C TYR A 49 -21.96 1.83 -9.16
N LYS A 50 -22.60 1.68 -10.32
CA LYS A 50 -23.92 1.08 -10.43
C LYS A 50 -23.80 -0.45 -10.43
N ILE A 51 -24.71 -1.13 -9.75
CA ILE A 51 -24.79 -2.59 -9.71
C ILE A 51 -26.00 -3.02 -10.53
N MET A 52 -25.76 -3.82 -11.55
CA MET A 52 -26.80 -4.50 -12.32
C MET A 52 -26.72 -6.00 -12.03
N GLN A 53 -27.86 -6.66 -11.86
CA GLN A 53 -27.96 -8.11 -11.76
C GLN A 53 -28.94 -8.61 -12.83
N ASN A 54 -28.49 -9.48 -13.74
CA ASN A 54 -29.29 -9.98 -14.87
C ASN A 54 -30.03 -8.83 -15.60
N ASP A 55 -29.29 -7.75 -15.90
CA ASP A 55 -29.78 -6.52 -16.54
C ASP A 55 -30.81 -5.69 -15.75
N MET A 56 -31.08 -6.04 -14.49
CA MET A 56 -31.90 -5.24 -13.58
C MET A 56 -31.03 -4.33 -12.70
N ASP A 57 -31.49 -3.10 -12.49
CA ASP A 57 -30.84 -2.15 -11.57
C ASP A 57 -31.08 -2.58 -10.12
N MET A 58 -30.01 -3.01 -9.45
CA MET A 58 -30.07 -3.49 -8.08
C MET A 58 -29.56 -2.46 -7.06
N GLY A 59 -28.91 -1.40 -7.50
CA GLY A 59 -28.40 -0.36 -6.61
C GLY A 59 -27.00 0.13 -6.99
N SER A 60 -26.23 0.54 -5.98
CA SER A 60 -24.97 1.23 -6.22
C SER A 60 -23.97 1.09 -5.08
N ILE A 61 -22.71 1.40 -5.37
CA ILE A 61 -21.59 1.44 -4.43
C ILE A 61 -20.98 2.83 -4.46
N SER A 62 -20.94 3.47 -3.29
CA SER A 62 -20.29 4.76 -3.10
C SER A 62 -18.80 4.60 -2.82
N ARG A 63 -18.07 5.72 -2.85
CA ARG A 63 -16.70 5.78 -2.32
C ARG A 63 -16.70 5.31 -0.85
N GLY A 64 -15.70 4.53 -0.48
CA GLY A 64 -15.59 3.92 0.85
C GLY A 64 -16.26 2.55 0.99
N LEU A 65 -16.61 1.88 -0.11
CA LEU A 65 -17.18 0.53 -0.11
C LEU A 65 -18.47 0.42 0.72
N ARG A 66 -19.33 1.44 0.63
CA ARG A 66 -20.71 1.36 1.11
C ARG A 66 -21.60 1.07 -0.08
N MET A 67 -22.47 0.08 0.07
CA MET A 67 -23.28 -0.44 -1.01
C MET A 67 -24.75 -0.34 -0.64
N ASN A 68 -25.57 0.24 -1.51
CA ASN A 68 -27.01 0.05 -1.48
C ASN A 68 -27.34 -1.07 -2.47
N TYR A 69 -28.01 -2.12 -1.99
CA TYR A 69 -28.36 -3.27 -2.80
C TYR A 69 -29.78 -3.72 -2.44
N ASN A 70 -30.66 -3.77 -3.43
CA ASN A 70 -32.06 -4.16 -3.29
C ASN A 70 -32.78 -3.43 -2.13
N GLY A 71 -32.53 -2.13 -2.00
CA GLY A 71 -33.13 -1.29 -0.95
C GLY A 71 -32.49 -1.38 0.45
N ARG A 72 -31.46 -2.21 0.64
CA ARG A 72 -30.71 -2.33 1.91
C ARG A 72 -29.33 -1.74 1.82
N ASN A 73 -28.80 -1.26 2.95
CA ASN A 73 -27.46 -0.70 3.00
C ASN A 73 -26.46 -1.69 3.59
N TYR A 74 -25.47 -2.05 2.80
CA TYR A 74 -24.37 -2.91 3.19
C TYR A 74 -23.10 -2.10 3.40
N SER A 75 -22.31 -2.51 4.38
CA SER A 75 -20.97 -1.96 4.62
C SER A 75 -20.07 -3.02 5.23
N ILE A 76 -18.76 -2.80 5.14
CA ILE A 76 -17.77 -3.62 5.84
C ILE A 76 -17.10 -2.79 6.94
N THR A 77 -16.78 -3.42 8.06
CA THR A 77 -15.97 -2.75 9.10
C THR A 77 -14.51 -2.63 8.65
N ALA A 78 -13.73 -1.82 9.37
CA ALA A 78 -12.28 -1.87 9.21
C ALA A 78 -11.77 -3.30 9.46
N PHE A 79 -10.74 -3.70 8.71
CA PHE A 79 -10.08 -4.99 8.91
C PHE A 79 -9.26 -4.97 10.20
N SER A 80 -9.64 -5.82 11.15
CA SER A 80 -8.86 -6.14 12.36
C SER A 80 -7.93 -7.32 12.12
N SER A 81 -6.80 -7.36 12.81
CA SER A 81 -5.90 -8.52 12.78
C SER A 81 -6.43 -9.62 13.71
N ASP A 82 -6.41 -10.86 13.23
CA ASP A 82 -6.75 -12.06 13.99
C ASP A 82 -5.70 -13.14 13.68
N GLY A 83 -4.67 -13.21 14.52
CA GLY A 83 -3.48 -14.03 14.26
C GLY A 83 -2.78 -13.62 12.96
N MET A 84 -2.63 -14.58 12.04
CA MET A 84 -2.08 -14.35 10.70
C MET A 84 -3.14 -13.89 9.68
N ASN A 85 -4.40 -13.76 10.11
CA ASN A 85 -5.50 -13.37 9.24
C ASN A 85 -5.90 -11.92 9.50
N ARG A 86 -6.65 -11.35 8.56
CA ARG A 86 -7.38 -10.11 8.80
C ARG A 86 -8.85 -10.31 8.54
N VAL A 87 -9.65 -9.80 9.46
CA VAL A 87 -11.08 -10.07 9.52
C VAL A 87 -11.84 -8.75 9.48
N SER A 88 -12.94 -8.72 8.74
CA SER A 88 -13.88 -7.61 8.68
C SER A 88 -15.31 -8.17 8.78
N ASN A 89 -16.20 -7.47 9.48
CA ASN A 89 -17.59 -7.85 9.55
C ASN A 89 -18.35 -7.21 8.38
N LEU A 90 -19.19 -8.01 7.71
CA LEU A 90 -20.20 -7.52 6.78
C LEU A 90 -21.44 -7.11 7.58
N LEU A 91 -21.87 -5.87 7.40
CA LEU A 91 -23.03 -5.28 8.04
C LEU A 91 -24.13 -5.02 7.02
N SER A 92 -25.38 -5.36 7.36
CA SER A 92 -26.61 -5.01 6.64
C SER A 92 -27.46 -4.13 7.56
N ASP A 93 -27.71 -2.90 7.14
CA ASP A 93 -28.39 -1.86 7.92
C ASP A 93 -27.86 -1.73 9.37
N GLY A 94 -26.54 -1.92 9.53
CA GLY A 94 -25.82 -1.85 10.80
C GLY A 94 -25.73 -3.17 11.59
N THR A 95 -26.44 -4.21 11.16
CA THR A 95 -26.43 -5.52 11.81
C THR A 95 -25.42 -6.45 11.14
N LYS A 96 -24.64 -7.21 11.93
CA LYS A 96 -23.71 -8.18 11.37
C LYS A 96 -24.48 -9.31 10.66
N VAL A 97 -24.14 -9.54 9.39
CA VAL A 97 -24.72 -10.60 8.55
C VAL A 97 -23.67 -11.54 7.95
N GLY A 98 -22.40 -11.26 8.19
CA GLY A 98 -21.32 -12.10 7.72
C GLY A 98 -19.95 -11.59 8.13
N THR A 99 -18.93 -12.30 7.67
CA THR A 99 -17.52 -12.04 7.96
C THR A 99 -16.69 -12.23 6.70
N ILE A 100 -15.72 -11.35 6.47
CA ILE A 100 -14.74 -11.45 5.39
C ILE A 100 -13.36 -11.60 6.02
N THR A 101 -12.68 -12.68 5.68
CA THR A 101 -11.36 -13.03 6.19
C THR A 101 -10.36 -13.07 5.04
N ILE A 102 -9.21 -12.44 5.23
CA ILE A 102 -8.07 -12.53 4.32
C ILE A 102 -7.05 -13.46 4.97
N SER A 103 -6.70 -14.54 4.28
CA SER A 103 -5.75 -15.55 4.74
C SER A 103 -4.75 -15.84 3.62
N GLY A 104 -3.53 -15.32 3.75
CA GLY A 104 -2.53 -15.39 2.68
C GLY A 104 -3.05 -14.77 1.37
N ASP A 105 -3.17 -15.60 0.33
CA ASP A 105 -3.63 -15.22 -1.01
C ASP A 105 -5.14 -15.50 -1.25
N SER A 106 -5.89 -15.91 -0.21
CA SER A 106 -7.32 -16.17 -0.32
C SER A 106 -8.17 -15.14 0.42
N LEU A 107 -9.36 -14.89 -0.13
CA LEU A 107 -10.42 -14.06 0.46
C LEU A 107 -11.60 -14.98 0.78
N ILE A 108 -11.86 -15.21 2.06
CA ILE A 108 -12.90 -16.10 2.54
C ILE A 108 -14.05 -15.26 3.08
N GLY A 109 -15.23 -15.43 2.51
CA GLY A 109 -16.47 -14.83 3.00
C GLY A 109 -17.34 -15.87 3.69
N VAL A 110 -17.84 -15.56 4.89
CA VAL A 110 -18.87 -16.34 5.57
C VAL A 110 -20.13 -15.49 5.64
N CYS A 111 -21.21 -15.99 5.09
CA CYS A 111 -22.53 -15.37 5.19
C CYS A 111 -23.38 -16.10 6.23
N ASP A 112 -23.94 -15.36 7.17
CA ASP A 112 -24.80 -15.90 8.23
C ASP A 112 -26.24 -16.12 7.72
N PHE A 113 -26.65 -15.38 6.67
CA PHE A 113 -27.99 -15.42 6.09
C PHE A 113 -27.97 -15.61 4.56
N MET A 114 -28.89 -16.41 4.02
CA MET A 114 -28.97 -16.66 2.56
C MET A 114 -29.24 -15.40 1.73
N ASN A 115 -30.04 -14.48 2.24
CA ASN A 115 -30.43 -13.28 1.50
C ASN A 115 -29.28 -12.28 1.30
N ASP A 116 -28.17 -12.44 2.04
CA ASP A 116 -27.02 -11.53 2.00
C ASP A 116 -25.82 -12.11 1.23
N GLU A 117 -26.02 -13.24 0.54
CA GLU A 117 -24.99 -13.89 -0.29
C GLU A 117 -24.47 -12.96 -1.39
N VAL A 118 -25.35 -12.43 -2.25
CA VAL A 118 -24.92 -11.62 -3.40
C VAL A 118 -24.12 -10.38 -2.96
N PRO A 119 -24.55 -9.61 -1.93
CA PRO A 119 -23.73 -8.58 -1.32
C PRO A 119 -22.32 -9.04 -0.93
N LEU A 120 -22.19 -10.22 -0.31
CA LEU A 120 -20.89 -10.78 0.06
C LEU A 120 -20.04 -11.08 -1.18
N ILE A 121 -20.61 -11.71 -2.22
CA ILE A 121 -19.93 -12.00 -3.49
C ILE A 121 -19.37 -10.74 -4.14
N ILE A 122 -20.15 -9.65 -4.12
CA ILE A 122 -19.72 -8.34 -4.62
C ILE A 122 -18.52 -7.82 -3.83
N TYR A 123 -18.56 -7.87 -2.49
CA TYR A 123 -17.42 -7.44 -1.66
C TYR A 123 -16.17 -8.28 -1.91
N LEU A 124 -16.27 -9.60 -1.98
CA LEU A 124 -15.13 -10.48 -2.28
C LEU A 124 -14.49 -10.11 -3.62
N SER A 125 -15.31 -9.84 -4.63
CA SER A 125 -14.88 -9.45 -5.98
C SER A 125 -14.14 -8.11 -5.97
N LEU A 126 -14.68 -7.10 -5.26
CA LEU A 126 -14.07 -5.77 -5.17
C LEU A 126 -12.80 -5.72 -4.32
N LEU A 127 -12.73 -6.57 -3.29
CA LEU A 127 -11.57 -6.67 -2.40
C LEU A 127 -10.45 -7.53 -3.01
N SER A 128 -10.75 -8.37 -4.00
CA SER A 128 -9.78 -9.25 -4.66
C SER A 128 -8.47 -8.59 -5.13
N PRO A 129 -8.46 -7.37 -5.71
CA PRO A 129 -7.20 -6.75 -6.14
C PRO A 129 -6.34 -6.29 -4.97
N TYR A 130 -6.91 -6.27 -3.75
CA TYR A 130 -6.28 -5.80 -2.55
C TYR A 130 -5.81 -6.93 -1.65
N ILE A 131 -5.99 -8.22 -2.01
CA ILE A 131 -5.52 -9.37 -1.21
C ILE A 131 -4.03 -9.21 -0.86
N ASN A 132 -3.17 -8.87 -1.81
CA ASN A 132 -1.72 -8.72 -1.53
C ASN A 132 -1.35 -7.42 -0.79
N ARG A 133 -2.26 -6.43 -0.75
CA ARG A 133 -2.08 -5.17 0.00
C ARG A 133 -2.69 -5.25 1.40
N LEU A 134 -3.69 -6.11 1.57
CA LEU A 134 -4.50 -6.27 2.76
C LEU A 134 -4.23 -7.60 3.46
N GLY A 135 -3.55 -8.57 2.87
CA GLY A 135 -3.21 -9.84 3.49
C GLY A 135 -2.27 -9.67 4.67
N PRO A 136 -1.89 -10.77 5.35
CA PRO A 136 -0.84 -10.70 6.35
C PRO A 136 0.38 -10.07 5.70
N GLN A 137 0.62 -8.79 5.99
CA GLN A 137 1.96 -8.28 5.86
C GLN A 137 2.73 -9.08 6.91
N PRO A 138 3.69 -9.95 6.54
CA PRO A 138 4.74 -10.27 7.49
C PRO A 138 5.22 -8.90 7.99
N GLY A 139 5.28 -8.70 9.31
CA GLY A 139 5.33 -7.41 10.04
C GLY A 139 6.47 -6.44 9.70
N ASN A 140 7.07 -6.56 8.53
CA ASN A 140 8.27 -5.89 8.08
C ASN A 140 8.12 -5.11 6.77
N MET A 141 6.97 -5.07 6.07
CA MET A 141 6.89 -4.30 4.81
C MET A 141 6.65 -2.80 4.99
N GLN A 142 5.85 -2.39 5.98
CA GLN A 142 5.70 -0.97 6.32
C GLN A 142 7.00 -0.40 6.93
N ASN A 143 7.75 -1.25 7.65
CA ASN A 143 9.09 -0.95 8.11
C ASN A 143 10.14 -1.00 6.99
N ASN A 144 9.99 -1.78 5.92
CA ASN A 144 11.01 -1.88 4.87
C ASN A 144 11.14 -0.61 4.03
N ARG A 145 10.04 0.10 3.74
CA ARG A 145 10.13 1.40 3.04
C ARG A 145 10.77 2.48 3.91
N ALA A 146 10.43 2.51 5.20
CA ALA A 146 11.07 3.41 6.17
C ALA A 146 12.54 3.03 6.46
N ASN A 147 12.86 1.74 6.43
CA ASN A 147 14.22 1.21 6.62
C ASN A 147 15.12 1.40 5.39
N MET A 148 14.55 1.58 4.19
CA MET A 148 15.33 1.78 2.96
C MET A 148 16.16 3.07 2.97
N TYR A 149 15.70 4.07 3.74
CA TYR A 149 16.38 5.35 3.96
C TYR A 149 16.98 5.50 5.37
N ARG A 150 16.81 4.50 6.24
CA ARG A 150 17.41 4.52 7.57
C ARG A 150 18.90 4.28 7.48
N MET A 151 19.61 4.96 8.37
CA MET A 151 21.04 4.99 8.44
C MET A 151 21.44 5.09 9.91
N SER A 152 22.60 4.54 10.27
CA SER A 152 23.16 4.74 11.60
C SER A 152 23.34 6.24 11.89
N ARG A 153 23.01 6.67 13.11
CA ARG A 153 23.08 8.08 13.56
C ARG A 153 24.43 8.73 13.25
N GLY A 154 25.54 7.98 13.38
CA GLY A 154 26.89 8.50 13.14
C GLY A 154 27.11 8.99 11.70
N TYR A 155 26.55 8.30 10.72
CA TYR A 155 26.71 8.72 9.33
C TYR A 155 25.74 9.84 8.92
N LEU A 156 24.57 9.93 9.55
CA LEU A 156 23.66 11.06 9.37
C LEU A 156 24.32 12.35 9.90
N ILE A 157 24.96 12.27 11.06
CA ILE A 157 25.75 13.35 11.64
C ILE A 157 26.91 13.73 10.71
N ALA A 158 27.70 12.76 10.24
CA ALA A 158 28.83 13.01 9.33
C ALA A 158 28.39 13.68 8.02
N SER A 159 27.28 13.24 7.42
CA SER A 159 26.73 13.82 6.19
C SER A 159 26.25 15.27 6.38
N ASN A 160 25.66 15.59 7.53
CA ASN A 160 25.26 16.96 7.85
C ASN A 160 26.45 17.85 8.18
N LEU A 161 27.49 17.30 8.82
CA LEU A 161 28.71 18.03 9.16
C LEU A 161 29.46 18.51 7.91
N VAL A 162 29.45 17.73 6.82
CA VAL A 162 29.98 18.16 5.51
C VAL A 162 29.28 19.42 5.00
N PHE A 163 27.95 19.50 5.11
CA PHE A 163 27.21 20.70 4.70
C PHE A 163 27.46 21.89 5.62
N VAL A 164 27.55 21.67 6.93
CA VAL A 164 27.87 22.74 7.90
C VAL A 164 29.26 23.32 7.61
N LEU A 165 30.27 22.48 7.36
CA LEU A 165 31.61 22.94 7.00
C LEU A 165 31.63 23.70 5.66
N ALA A 166 30.88 23.24 4.67
CA ALA A 166 30.76 23.93 3.38
C ALA A 166 30.12 25.32 3.53
N ILE A 167 29.06 25.44 4.35
CA ILE A 167 28.41 26.72 4.65
C ILE A 167 29.37 27.65 5.39
N ILE A 168 30.07 27.15 6.42
CA ILE A 168 31.08 27.94 7.14
C ILE A 168 32.16 28.43 6.19
N PHE A 169 32.63 27.60 5.26
CA PHE A 169 33.63 27.99 4.28
C PHE A 169 33.14 29.10 3.34
N ILE A 170 31.90 29.01 2.83
CA ILE A 170 31.33 30.03 1.94
C ILE A 170 31.14 31.37 2.67
N PHE A 171 30.64 31.34 3.91
CA PHE A 171 30.38 32.57 4.67
C PHE A 171 31.62 33.18 5.34
N ALA A 172 32.57 32.36 5.78
CA ALA A 172 33.81 32.83 6.41
C ALA A 172 34.94 33.04 5.40
N GLY A 173 34.86 32.44 4.21
CA GLY A 173 35.86 32.56 3.15
C GLY A 173 36.11 34.00 2.72
N SER A 174 35.06 34.83 2.70
CA SER A 174 35.14 36.27 2.41
C SER A 174 35.89 37.08 3.47
N PHE A 175 36.04 36.55 4.70
CA PHE A 175 36.78 37.20 5.80
C PHE A 175 38.20 36.65 5.97
N ILE A 176 38.45 35.40 5.57
CA ILE A 176 39.70 34.68 5.82
C ILE A 176 40.62 34.70 4.59
N LEU A 177 40.07 34.78 3.38
CA LEU A 177 40.85 34.77 2.14
C LEU A 177 41.37 36.19 1.78
N PRO A 178 42.55 36.28 1.14
CA PRO A 178 43.08 37.55 0.64
C PRO A 178 42.09 38.26 -0.29
N LYS A 179 41.97 39.59 -0.17
CA LYS A 179 41.08 40.42 -1.01
C LYS A 179 41.28 40.21 -2.52
N SER A 180 42.51 39.96 -2.96
CA SER A 180 42.82 39.66 -4.37
C SER A 180 42.13 38.40 -4.91
N ILE A 181 41.78 37.44 -4.05
CA ILE A 181 41.06 36.22 -4.40
C ILE A 181 39.55 36.45 -4.30
N VAL A 182 39.11 37.18 -3.27
CA VAL A 182 37.69 37.50 -3.03
C VAL A 182 37.12 38.40 -4.13
N ASP A 183 37.88 39.40 -4.58
CA ASP A 183 37.46 40.32 -5.64
C ASP A 183 37.64 39.73 -7.06
N SER A 184 38.17 38.51 -7.16
CA SER A 184 38.35 37.83 -8.45
C SER A 184 37.04 37.26 -8.99
N HIS A 185 36.86 37.27 -10.31
CA HIS A 185 35.74 36.58 -10.96
C HIS A 185 35.74 35.06 -10.72
N TYR A 186 36.85 34.50 -10.20
CA TYR A 186 36.98 33.09 -9.86
C TYR A 186 36.38 32.72 -8.49
N PHE A 187 36.08 33.70 -7.63
CA PHE A 187 35.56 33.45 -6.28
C PHE A 187 34.22 32.72 -6.29
N LEU A 188 33.30 33.11 -7.17
CA LEU A 188 32.02 32.43 -7.38
C LEU A 188 32.20 30.97 -7.82
N TYR A 189 33.18 30.67 -8.69
CA TYR A 189 33.45 29.30 -9.13
C TYR A 189 33.99 28.42 -8.00
N ILE A 190 34.72 29.00 -7.05
CA ILE A 190 35.20 28.32 -5.85
C ILE A 190 34.03 27.93 -4.95
N ASP A 191 33.09 28.86 -4.69
CA ASP A 191 31.89 28.57 -3.89
C ASP A 191 31.01 27.50 -4.53
N TYR A 192 30.77 27.58 -5.84
CA TYR A 192 30.06 26.54 -6.58
C TYR A 192 30.78 25.19 -6.51
N GLY A 193 32.11 25.17 -6.64
CA GLY A 193 32.91 23.95 -6.50
C GLY A 193 32.79 23.30 -5.12
N VAL A 194 32.82 24.12 -4.06
CA VAL A 194 32.65 23.66 -2.66
C VAL A 194 31.28 23.03 -2.45
N ILE A 195 30.20 23.63 -2.98
CA ILE A 195 28.85 23.08 -2.89
C ILE A 195 28.75 21.74 -3.63
N VAL A 196 29.28 21.65 -4.85
CA VAL A 196 29.25 20.41 -5.65
C VAL A 196 30.00 19.27 -4.94
N ILE A 197 31.19 19.57 -4.39
CA ILE A 197 31.99 18.60 -3.62
C ILE A 197 31.25 18.18 -2.35
N ALA A 198 30.61 19.11 -1.63
CA ALA A 198 29.83 18.81 -0.44
C ALA A 198 28.64 17.88 -0.74
N ILE A 199 27.92 18.13 -1.84
CA ILE A 199 26.82 17.27 -2.31
C ILE A 199 27.34 15.86 -2.63
N ALA A 200 28.45 15.76 -3.37
CA ALA A 200 29.04 14.48 -3.75
C ALA A 200 29.52 13.68 -2.52
N LEU A 201 30.26 14.31 -1.61
CA LEU A 201 30.73 13.67 -0.37
C LEU A 201 29.56 13.26 0.53
N SER A 202 28.54 14.10 0.67
CA SER A 202 27.34 13.79 1.43
C SER A 202 26.59 12.60 0.84
N TYR A 203 26.50 12.51 -0.50
CA TYR A 203 25.93 11.36 -1.18
C TYR A 203 26.72 10.07 -0.91
N VAL A 204 28.06 10.11 -1.00
CA VAL A 204 28.93 8.95 -0.74
C VAL A 204 28.80 8.47 0.72
N ILE A 205 28.83 9.39 1.69
CA ILE A 205 28.64 9.06 3.11
C ILE A 205 27.28 8.37 3.30
N ARG A 206 26.20 8.97 2.75
CA ARG A 206 24.84 8.42 2.79
C ARG A 206 24.72 7.06 2.11
N PHE A 207 25.47 6.81 1.05
CA PHE A 207 25.51 5.51 0.39
C PHE A 207 26.19 4.46 1.28
N ILE A 208 27.37 4.76 1.81
CA ILE A 208 28.16 3.83 2.63
C ILE A 208 27.40 3.42 3.90
N GLY A 209 26.88 4.36 4.68
CA GLY A 209 26.21 3.93 5.92
C GLY A 209 24.81 3.37 5.70
N ARG A 210 24.16 3.57 4.54
CA ARG A 210 22.99 2.76 4.15
C ARG A 210 23.39 1.31 3.88
N LYS A 211 24.52 1.09 3.20
CA LYS A 211 25.09 -0.25 2.98
C LYS A 211 25.42 -0.93 4.32
N LYS A 212 26.15 -0.25 5.20
CA LYS A 212 26.55 -0.78 6.52
C LYS A 212 25.38 -1.05 7.45
N TYR A 213 24.34 -0.21 7.43
CA TYR A 213 23.12 -0.44 8.23
C TYR A 213 22.37 -1.69 7.77
N ARG A 214 22.34 -1.97 6.46
CA ARG A 214 21.74 -3.20 5.92
C ARG A 214 22.52 -4.45 6.34
N GLU A 215 23.84 -4.38 6.30
CA GLU A 215 24.72 -5.48 6.73
C GLU A 215 24.54 -5.79 8.23
N GLN A 216 24.45 -4.77 9.08
CA GLN A 216 24.20 -4.95 10.52
C GLN A 216 22.83 -5.54 10.84
N MET A 217 21.80 -5.16 10.08
CA MET A 217 20.46 -5.73 10.25
C MET A 217 20.37 -7.16 9.74
N ALA A 218 21.12 -7.52 8.69
CA ALA A 218 21.20 -8.89 8.21
C ALA A 218 21.88 -9.80 9.25
N GLN A 219 23.06 -9.41 9.76
CA GLN A 219 23.77 -10.15 10.80
C GLN A 219 22.95 -10.33 12.08
N LYS A 220 22.28 -9.27 12.54
CA LYS A 220 21.42 -9.33 13.73
C LYS A 220 20.25 -10.31 13.57
N ASN A 221 19.72 -10.47 12.37
CA ASN A 221 18.66 -11.44 12.10
C ASN A 221 19.20 -12.88 12.06
N ASP A 222 20.40 -13.08 11.50
CA ASP A 222 21.05 -14.39 11.47
C ASP A 222 21.44 -14.87 12.88
N ASP A 223 21.95 -13.97 13.73
CA ASP A 223 22.30 -14.28 15.13
C ASP A 223 21.08 -14.63 15.99
N MET A 224 19.90 -14.05 15.71
CA MET A 224 18.66 -14.41 16.40
C MET A 224 18.12 -15.77 15.95
N ASN A 225 18.38 -16.16 14.70
CA ASN A 225 17.91 -17.44 14.15
C ASN A 225 18.79 -18.62 14.59
N ASN A 226 20.06 -18.37 14.91
CA ASN A 226 21.00 -19.38 15.40
C ASN A 226 20.96 -19.60 16.93
N ASN A 227 20.17 -18.79 17.66
CA ASN A 227 19.99 -18.88 19.12
C ASN A 227 18.59 -19.41 19.53
N LEU A 228 17.87 -20.03 18.59
CA LEU A 228 16.60 -20.75 18.77
C LEU A 228 16.82 -22.24 18.45
#